data_AF-A0A954ERT6-F1
#
_entry.id   AF-A0A954ERT6-F1
#
_cell.length_a   1.000
_cell.length_b   1.000
_cell.length_c   1.000
_cell.angle_alpha   90.00
_cell.angle_beta   90.00
_cell.angle_gamma   90.00
#
_symmetry.space_group_name_H-M   'P 1'
#
loop_
_entity.id
_entity.type
_entity.pdbx_description
1 polymer ?
#
loop_
_entity_poly.entity_id
_entity_poly.type
_entity_poly.pdbx_seq_one_letter_code
_entity_poly.pdbx_strand_id
1 'polypeptide(L)'
;MSVIPLLVVLGLCGAMVLVFTLAPRSSPPSPQQVRMQQQQAAQYRLRMQQEAQKRQDHNARSRAMQIAIICMAHNDDPDFRRAAHAAQEARTVPEVWRRRQFRRLRPLIVQHYRRCRERRRNMHIVRESLDDLVLALGIQIFEADYIHLEVFPENARPRPEPQKRKVPKPPNPSNEFQQRLARLQTDHAQRMQAIRDTPGLDEGVRRQLLEAEERRFHIALFGEEDYP
;
A
#
# COMPACT_ATOMS: atom_id res chain seq x y z
N MET A 1 38.15 -58.22 9.83
CA MET A 1 37.73 -59.08 8.71
C MET A 1 36.64 -58.37 7.92
N SER A 2 36.56 -58.67 6.63
CA SER A 2 35.71 -58.07 5.58
C SER A 2 36.29 -56.84 4.88
N VAL A 3 37.10 -57.21 3.88
CA VAL A 3 37.50 -56.47 2.69
C VAL A 3 36.24 -56.29 1.81
N ILE A 4 35.97 -55.07 1.34
CA ILE A 4 34.98 -54.82 0.28
C ILE A 4 35.76 -54.34 -0.96
N PRO A 5 35.62 -55.01 -2.11
CA PRO A 5 36.45 -54.75 -3.28
C PRO A 5 35.89 -53.64 -4.17
N LEU A 6 36.79 -52.72 -4.50
CA LEU A 6 37.08 -52.20 -5.84
C LEU A 6 36.40 -52.98 -6.98
N LEU A 7 35.40 -52.40 -7.65
CA LEU A 7 35.11 -52.54 -9.10
C LEU A 7 33.83 -51.76 -9.45
N VAL A 8 33.81 -51.19 -10.67
CA VAL A 8 32.69 -50.49 -11.33
C VAL A 8 32.50 -48.99 -11.00
N VAL A 9 33.56 -48.18 -11.14
CA VAL A 9 33.43 -46.78 -11.62
C VAL A 9 34.55 -46.50 -12.63
N LEU A 10 34.64 -47.33 -13.67
CA LEU A 10 35.49 -47.10 -14.84
C LEU A 10 34.62 -47.37 -16.06
N GLY A 11 33.94 -46.33 -16.55
CA GLY A 11 33.05 -46.50 -17.68
C GLY A 11 32.29 -45.25 -18.08
N LEU A 12 32.88 -44.04 -17.98
CA LEU A 12 32.33 -42.82 -18.58
C LEU A 12 33.42 -41.76 -18.85
N CYS A 13 34.66 -42.18 -19.12
CA CYS A 13 35.73 -41.33 -19.66
C CYS A 13 35.96 -41.70 -21.13
N GLY A 14 35.08 -41.25 -22.02
CA GLY A 14 35.19 -41.64 -23.42
C GLY A 14 34.19 -41.02 -24.38
N ALA A 15 33.80 -39.76 -24.21
CA ALA A 15 33.17 -38.95 -25.26
C ALA A 15 33.00 -37.46 -24.85
N MET A 16 34.03 -36.81 -24.29
CA MET A 16 34.13 -35.36 -24.48
C MET A 16 34.90 -35.11 -25.77
N VAL A 17 34.23 -35.47 -26.88
CA VAL A 17 34.55 -34.93 -28.19
C VAL A 17 34.46 -33.41 -28.04
N LEU A 18 35.58 -32.77 -28.37
CA LEU A 18 35.71 -31.35 -28.64
C LEU A 18 34.53 -30.86 -29.48
N VAL A 19 33.43 -30.45 -28.85
CA VAL A 19 32.53 -29.46 -29.42
C VAL A 19 33.23 -28.13 -29.23
N PHE A 20 34.27 -27.92 -30.05
CA PHE A 20 34.69 -26.58 -30.42
C PHE A 20 33.47 -25.99 -31.10
N THR A 21 32.69 -25.28 -30.30
CA THR A 21 31.57 -24.48 -30.74
C THR A 21 32.12 -23.56 -31.82
N LEU A 22 31.78 -23.89 -33.08
CA LEU A 22 31.91 -23.01 -34.23
C LEU A 22 31.06 -21.78 -33.94
N ALA A 23 31.60 -20.87 -33.14
CA ALA A 23 31.05 -19.55 -32.98
C ALA A 23 31.00 -18.95 -34.39
N PRO A 24 29.81 -18.56 -34.89
CA PRO A 24 29.73 -17.95 -36.21
C PRO A 24 30.68 -16.75 -36.21
N ARG A 25 31.66 -16.76 -37.12
CA ARG A 25 32.50 -15.60 -37.42
C ARG A 25 31.56 -14.49 -37.90
N SER A 26 31.06 -13.70 -36.96
CA SER A 26 30.31 -12.49 -37.29
C SER A 26 31.26 -11.59 -38.06
N SER A 27 30.86 -11.25 -39.29
CA SER A 27 31.60 -10.30 -40.11
C SER A 27 31.81 -9.01 -39.31
N PRO A 28 33.00 -8.40 -39.35
CA PRO A 28 33.26 -7.16 -38.62
C PRO A 28 32.22 -6.12 -39.03
N PRO A 29 31.65 -5.38 -38.06
CA PRO A 29 30.60 -4.41 -38.34
C PRO A 29 31.10 -3.38 -39.35
N SER A 30 30.26 -3.06 -40.33
CA SER A 30 30.61 -2.05 -41.33
C SER A 30 30.88 -0.69 -40.65
N PRO A 31 31.76 0.16 -41.20
CA PRO A 31 32.05 1.48 -40.61
C PRO A 31 30.81 2.35 -40.38
N GLN A 32 29.76 2.18 -41.20
CA GLN A 32 28.47 2.85 -41.03
C GLN A 32 27.71 2.35 -39.78
N GLN A 33 27.71 1.03 -39.53
CA GLN A 33 27.09 0.46 -38.33
C GLN A 33 27.81 0.88 -37.05
N VAL A 34 29.15 0.93 -37.08
CA VAL A 34 29.95 1.40 -35.92
C VAL A 34 29.63 2.87 -35.60
N ARG A 35 29.55 3.76 -36.61
CA ARG A 35 29.16 5.17 -36.42
C ARG A 35 27.75 5.30 -35.84
N MET A 36 26.80 4.53 -36.35
CA MET A 36 25.42 4.55 -35.85
C MET A 36 25.34 4.09 -34.39
N GLN A 37 26.03 3.00 -34.02
CA GLN A 37 26.09 2.54 -32.63
C GLN A 37 26.73 3.58 -31.70
N GLN A 38 27.82 4.24 -32.15
CA GLN A 38 28.46 5.30 -31.37
C GLN A 38 27.51 6.48 -31.13
N GLN A 39 26.75 6.89 -32.16
CA GLN A 39 25.76 7.96 -32.03
C GLN A 39 24.62 7.59 -31.06
N GLN A 40 24.09 6.37 -31.17
CA GLN A 40 23.05 5.88 -30.26
C GLN A 40 23.55 5.81 -28.81
N ALA A 41 24.78 5.31 -28.58
CA ALA A 41 25.39 5.27 -27.26
C ALA A 41 25.59 6.68 -26.68
N ALA A 42 26.02 7.64 -27.49
CA ALA A 42 26.19 9.03 -27.07
C ALA A 42 24.84 9.67 -26.68
N GLN A 43 23.79 9.49 -27.49
CA GLN A 43 22.45 9.98 -27.18
C GLN A 43 21.88 9.36 -25.91
N TYR A 44 22.07 8.05 -25.72
CA TYR A 44 21.65 7.36 -24.51
C TYR A 44 22.35 7.93 -23.26
N ARG A 45 23.68 8.11 -23.32
CA ARG A 45 24.44 8.71 -22.22
C ARG A 45 23.95 10.12 -21.87
N LEU A 46 23.67 10.95 -22.89
CA LEU A 46 23.14 12.29 -22.68
C LEU A 46 21.77 12.26 -21.97
N ARG A 47 20.86 11.38 -22.39
CA ARG A 47 19.56 11.21 -21.73
C ARG A 47 19.71 10.77 -20.28
N MET A 48 20.58 9.79 -20.03
CA MET A 48 20.86 9.31 -18.67
C MET A 48 21.44 10.41 -17.77
N GLN A 49 22.33 11.26 -18.30
CA GLN A 49 22.87 12.41 -17.57
C GLN A 49 21.78 13.44 -17.24
N GLN A 50 20.93 13.79 -18.22
CA GLN A 50 19.83 14.73 -18.01
C GLN A 50 18.82 14.22 -16.98
N GLU A 51 18.49 12.93 -17.02
CA GLU A 51 17.62 12.32 -16.02
C GLU A 51 18.25 12.29 -14.63
N ALA A 52 19.55 11.97 -14.53
CA ALA A 52 20.28 12.01 -13.27
C ALA A 52 20.30 13.41 -12.67
N GLN A 53 20.55 14.44 -13.49
CA GLN A 53 20.54 15.84 -13.06
C GLN A 53 19.15 16.27 -12.58
N LYS A 54 18.09 15.96 -13.34
CA LYS A 54 16.70 16.21 -12.90
C LYS A 54 16.39 15.54 -11.56
N ARG A 55 16.83 14.30 -11.35
CA ARG A 55 16.64 13.59 -10.08
C ARG A 55 17.41 14.25 -8.94
N GLN A 56 18.64 14.71 -9.17
CA GLN A 56 19.42 15.44 -8.19
C GLN A 56 18.74 16.75 -7.80
N ASP A 57 18.28 17.53 -8.77
CA ASP A 57 17.57 18.79 -8.55
C ASP A 57 16.28 18.58 -7.76
N HIS A 58 15.50 17.55 -8.12
CA HIS A 58 14.29 17.19 -7.38
C HIS A 58 14.61 16.82 -5.93
N ASN A 59 15.63 16.00 -5.70
CA ASN A 59 16.03 15.58 -4.37
C ASN A 59 16.52 16.76 -3.52
N ALA A 60 17.29 17.68 -4.10
CA ALA A 60 17.79 18.88 -3.44
C ALA A 60 16.62 19.77 -2.98
N ARG A 61 15.67 20.09 -3.87
CA ARG A 61 14.47 20.88 -3.54
C ARG A 61 13.59 20.20 -2.49
N SER A 62 13.41 18.88 -2.63
CA SER A 62 12.67 18.07 -1.66
C SER A 62 13.30 18.15 -0.25
N ARG A 63 14.63 18.03 -0.17
CA ARG A 63 15.36 18.11 1.11
C ARG A 63 15.30 19.52 1.70
N ALA A 64 15.47 20.56 0.88
CA ALA A 64 15.35 21.95 1.33
C ALA A 64 13.97 22.22 1.95
N MET A 65 12.90 21.77 1.30
CA MET A 65 11.53 21.86 1.83
C MET A 65 11.38 21.12 3.17
N GLN A 66 11.86 19.87 3.27
CA GLN A 66 11.79 19.11 4.52
C GLN A 66 12.55 19.80 5.65
N ILE A 67 13.77 20.26 5.37
CA ILE A 67 14.61 20.98 6.34
C ILE A 67 13.90 22.25 6.79
N ALA A 68 13.32 23.03 5.88
CA ALA A 68 12.60 24.25 6.24
C ALA A 68 11.43 23.98 7.21
N ILE A 69 10.64 22.93 6.96
CA ILE A 69 9.52 22.55 7.84
C ILE A 69 10.03 22.06 9.21
N ILE A 70 11.09 21.25 9.23
CA ILE A 70 11.70 20.75 10.47
C ILE A 70 12.31 21.91 11.27
N CYS A 71 13.08 22.78 10.62
CA CYS A 71 13.69 23.95 11.24
C CYS A 71 12.64 24.88 11.83
N MET A 72 11.56 25.18 11.11
CA MET A 72 10.44 25.97 11.66
C MET A 72 9.86 25.33 12.92
N ALA A 73 9.73 23.99 12.95
CA ALA A 73 9.23 23.30 14.13
C ALA A 73 10.21 23.30 15.31
N HIS A 74 11.51 23.55 15.13
CA HIS A 74 12.50 23.55 16.23
C HIS A 74 13.01 24.94 16.59
N ASN A 75 13.02 25.86 15.63
CA ASN A 75 13.42 27.24 15.82
C ASN A 75 12.22 28.05 16.34
N ASP A 76 12.48 29.16 17.04
CA ASP A 76 11.45 30.15 17.40
C ASP A 76 11.04 31.00 16.19
N ASP A 77 10.80 30.34 15.05
CA ASP A 77 10.28 31.01 13.87
C ASP A 77 8.87 31.56 14.21
N PRO A 78 8.53 32.79 13.77
CA PRO A 78 7.28 33.41 14.14
C PRO A 78 6.08 32.89 13.33
N ASP A 79 6.32 32.29 12.15
CA ASP A 79 5.31 31.91 11.17
C ASP A 79 5.80 30.81 10.19
N PHE A 80 4.96 30.44 9.21
CA PHE A 80 5.26 29.38 8.23
C PHE A 80 5.90 29.88 6.92
N ARG A 81 6.19 31.19 6.77
CA ARG A 81 6.54 31.78 5.46
C ARG A 81 7.81 31.18 4.86
N ARG A 82 8.82 30.91 5.67
CA ARG A 82 10.07 30.27 5.23
C ARG A 82 9.81 28.86 4.68
N ALA A 83 8.97 28.09 5.36
CA ALA A 83 8.60 26.76 4.91
C ALA A 83 7.73 26.82 3.64
N ALA A 84 6.82 27.79 3.53
CA ALA A 84 6.00 28.03 2.35
C ALA A 84 6.85 28.36 1.12
N HIS A 85 7.85 29.23 1.27
CA HIS A 85 8.81 29.56 0.21
C HIS A 85 9.56 28.33 -0.29
N ALA A 86 10.12 27.51 0.62
CA ALA A 86 10.81 26.29 0.24
C ALA A 86 9.88 25.26 -0.42
N ALA A 87 8.62 25.16 0.02
CA ALA A 87 7.60 24.33 -0.61
C ALA A 87 7.25 24.81 -2.03
N GLN A 88 7.24 26.13 -2.25
CA GLN A 88 7.00 26.73 -3.56
C GLN A 88 8.13 26.41 -4.55
N GLU A 89 9.39 26.49 -4.11
CA GLU A 89 10.54 26.06 -4.93
C GLU A 89 10.49 24.57 -5.27
N ALA A 90 9.95 23.75 -4.35
CA ALA A 90 9.75 22.32 -4.53
C ALA A 90 8.51 21.95 -5.36
N ARG A 91 7.80 22.91 -5.99
CA ARG A 91 6.65 22.61 -6.87
C ARG A 91 6.98 21.69 -8.04
N THR A 92 8.23 21.67 -8.49
CA THR A 92 8.72 20.77 -9.54
C THR A 92 8.78 19.30 -9.10
N VAL A 93 8.80 19.05 -7.78
CA VAL A 93 8.74 17.70 -7.21
C VAL A 93 7.32 17.13 -7.37
N PRO A 94 7.18 15.84 -7.74
CA PRO A 94 5.88 15.21 -7.92
C PRO A 94 4.93 15.43 -6.73
N GLU A 95 3.68 15.77 -7.04
CA GLU A 95 2.66 16.10 -6.04
C GLU A 95 2.41 14.95 -5.05
N VAL A 96 2.33 13.71 -5.55
CA VAL A 96 2.17 12.51 -4.71
C VAL A 96 3.24 12.44 -3.62
N TRP A 97 4.48 12.83 -3.96
CA TRP A 97 5.58 12.87 -3.01
C TRP A 97 5.40 14.00 -1.98
N ARG A 98 5.06 15.22 -2.44
CA ARG A 98 4.78 16.36 -1.54
C ARG A 98 3.64 16.06 -0.56
N ARG A 99 2.55 15.44 -1.04
CA ARG A 99 1.43 14.95 -0.21
C ARG A 99 1.83 13.91 0.82
N ARG A 100 2.76 13.01 0.48
CA ARG A 100 3.32 12.03 1.43
C ARG A 100 4.16 12.73 2.50
N GLN A 101 4.96 13.72 2.13
CA GLN A 101 5.73 14.49 3.10
C GLN A 101 4.84 15.33 4.02
N PHE A 102 3.82 16.00 3.49
CA PHE A 102 2.84 16.72 4.30
C PHE A 102 2.27 15.81 5.39
N ARG A 103 1.77 14.62 5.03
CA ARG A 103 1.23 13.66 6.00
C ARG A 103 2.24 13.27 7.09
N ARG A 104 3.51 13.11 6.73
CA ARG A 104 4.58 12.76 7.68
C ARG A 104 4.97 13.92 8.60
N LEU A 105 4.99 15.15 8.07
CA LEU A 105 5.45 16.34 8.76
C LEU A 105 4.31 17.11 9.44
N ARG A 106 3.05 16.75 9.17
CA ARG A 106 1.86 17.36 9.78
C ARG A 106 1.94 17.46 11.31
N PRO A 107 2.41 16.44 12.07
CA PRO A 107 2.56 16.59 13.52
C PRO A 107 3.46 17.77 13.92
N LEU A 108 4.53 18.02 13.17
CA LEU A 108 5.45 19.14 13.41
C LEU A 108 4.80 20.48 13.08
N ILE A 109 4.02 20.54 11.99
CA ILE A 109 3.25 21.73 11.60
C ILE A 109 2.22 22.09 12.68
N VAL A 110 1.46 21.10 13.17
CA VAL A 110 0.49 21.27 14.26
C VAL A 110 1.20 21.72 15.54
N GLN A 111 2.32 21.08 15.89
CA GLN A 111 3.10 21.44 17.08
C GLN A 111 3.63 22.87 17.01
N HIS A 112 4.13 23.30 15.84
CA HIS A 112 4.55 24.69 15.64
C HIS A 112 3.39 25.66 15.79
N TYR A 113 2.23 25.37 15.18
CA TYR A 113 1.02 26.19 15.29
C TYR A 113 0.57 26.35 16.76
N ARG A 114 0.60 25.26 17.55
CA ARG A 114 0.33 25.28 19.00
C ARG A 114 1.31 26.18 19.74
N ARG A 115 2.61 26.08 19.43
CA ARG A 115 3.64 26.90 20.06
C ARG A 115 3.46 28.39 19.75
N CYS A 116 3.12 28.74 18.52
CA CYS A 116 2.83 30.12 18.15
C CYS A 116 1.64 30.68 18.94
N ARG A 117 0.60 29.86 19.15
CA ARG A 117 -0.53 30.19 20.03
C ARG A 117 -0.08 30.42 21.47
N GLU A 118 0.67 29.48 22.06
CA GLU A 118 1.17 29.57 23.44
C GLU A 118 2.03 30.83 23.66
N ARG A 119 2.85 31.19 22.67
CA ARG A 119 3.68 32.41 22.65
C ARG A 119 2.91 33.68 22.32
N ARG A 120 1.58 33.61 22.16
CA ARG A 120 0.70 34.73 21.82
C ARG A 120 1.16 35.51 20.58
N ARG A 121 1.68 34.79 19.56
CA ARG A 121 1.99 35.39 18.26
C ARG A 121 0.70 35.87 17.59
N ASN A 122 0.84 36.74 16.59
CA ASN A 122 -0.31 37.20 15.81
C ASN A 122 -0.88 36.03 14.99
N MET A 123 -1.92 35.40 15.51
CA MET A 123 -2.48 34.18 14.92
C MET A 123 -3.10 34.38 13.54
N HIS A 124 -3.44 35.61 13.15
CA HIS A 124 -3.89 35.90 11.79
C HIS A 124 -2.76 35.69 10.77
N ILE A 125 -1.56 36.24 11.04
CA ILE A 125 -0.36 36.07 10.19
C ILE A 125 0.08 34.61 10.17
N VAL A 126 0.05 33.95 11.34
CA VAL A 126 0.41 32.53 11.47
C VAL A 126 -0.58 31.66 10.67
N ARG A 127 -1.86 32.03 10.63
CA ARG A 127 -2.87 31.33 9.84
C ARG A 127 -2.68 31.53 8.33
N GLU A 128 -2.51 32.78 7.90
CA GLU A 128 -2.28 33.13 6.50
C GLU A 128 -1.05 32.39 5.95
N SER A 129 0.05 32.42 6.69
CA SER A 129 1.27 31.69 6.29
C SER A 129 1.11 30.16 6.31
N LEU A 130 0.23 29.61 7.16
CA LEU A 130 -0.12 28.19 7.10
C LEU A 130 -0.90 27.85 5.83
N ASP A 131 -1.87 28.70 5.44
CA ASP A 131 -2.62 28.54 4.19
C ASP A 131 -1.65 28.58 2.99
N ASP A 132 -0.70 29.52 2.99
CA ASP A 132 0.37 29.60 1.98
C ASP A 132 1.20 28.32 1.89
N LEU A 133 1.61 27.76 3.04
CA LEU A 133 2.37 26.52 3.08
C LEU A 133 1.56 25.34 2.51
N VAL A 134 0.30 25.19 2.93
CA VAL A 134 -0.59 24.11 2.48
C VAL A 134 -0.81 24.21 0.96
N LEU A 135 -1.06 25.42 0.44
CA LEU A 135 -1.17 25.68 -0.99
C LEU A 135 0.14 25.39 -1.75
N ALA A 136 1.27 25.84 -1.22
CA ALA A 136 2.58 25.60 -1.83
C ALA A 136 2.92 24.10 -1.91
N LEU A 137 2.46 23.29 -0.96
CA LEU A 137 2.59 21.83 -0.97
C LEU A 137 1.64 21.13 -1.96
N GLY A 138 0.68 21.84 -2.55
CA GLY A 138 -0.37 21.24 -3.40
C GLY A 138 -1.41 20.49 -2.59
N ILE A 139 -1.69 20.94 -1.37
CA ILE A 139 -2.70 20.39 -0.46
C ILE A 139 -3.93 21.28 -0.51
N GLN A 140 -5.10 20.70 -0.25
CA GLN A 140 -6.35 21.46 -0.21
C GLN A 140 -6.37 22.37 1.04
N ILE A 141 -6.85 23.61 0.88
CA ILE A 141 -6.85 24.64 1.93
C ILE A 141 -7.55 24.15 3.21
N PHE A 142 -8.56 23.28 3.12
CA PHE A 142 -9.25 22.75 4.29
C PHE A 142 -8.32 22.05 5.30
N GLU A 143 -7.13 21.59 4.89
CA GLU A 143 -6.17 20.98 5.82
C GLU A 143 -5.62 22.01 6.80
N ALA A 144 -5.46 23.27 6.38
CA ALA A 144 -5.12 24.35 7.29
C ALA A 144 -6.26 24.62 8.30
N ASP A 145 -7.52 24.48 7.87
CA ASP A 145 -8.67 24.54 8.78
C ASP A 145 -8.66 23.41 9.79
N TYR A 146 -8.38 22.18 9.38
CA TYR A 146 -8.28 21.05 10.31
C TYR A 146 -7.14 21.24 11.31
N ILE A 147 -5.99 21.73 10.87
CA ILE A 147 -4.88 22.05 11.78
C ILE A 147 -5.30 23.16 12.76
N HIS A 148 -5.99 24.20 12.28
CA HIS A 148 -6.49 25.27 13.14
C HIS A 148 -7.47 24.74 14.20
N LEU A 149 -8.44 23.90 13.80
CA LEU A 149 -9.39 23.26 14.72
C LEU A 149 -8.72 22.31 15.72
N GLU A 150 -7.65 21.62 15.33
CA GLU A 150 -6.86 20.78 16.25
C GLU A 150 -6.07 21.57 17.30
N VAL A 151 -5.79 22.84 17.03
CA VAL A 151 -5.11 23.74 17.98
C VAL A 151 -6.10 24.57 18.77
N PHE A 152 -7.27 24.88 18.21
CA PHE A 152 -8.36 25.59 18.87
C PHE A 152 -9.60 24.69 18.97
N PRO A 153 -9.56 23.63 19.80
CA PRO A 153 -10.70 22.73 19.98
C PRO A 153 -11.95 23.47 20.48
N GLU A 154 -11.80 24.60 21.16
CA GLU A 154 -12.91 25.48 21.56
C GLU A 154 -13.66 26.12 20.37
N ASN A 155 -12.98 26.28 19.22
CA ASN A 155 -13.56 26.79 17.98
C ASN A 155 -14.15 25.67 17.12
N ALA A 156 -13.91 24.40 17.49
CA ALA A 156 -14.67 23.33 16.91
C ALA A 156 -16.13 23.58 17.28
N ARG A 157 -16.94 23.92 16.26
CA ARG A 157 -18.40 23.87 16.40
C ARG A 157 -18.70 22.57 17.14
N PRO A 158 -19.54 22.57 18.19
CA PRO A 158 -19.96 21.33 18.82
C PRO A 158 -20.35 20.44 17.67
N ARG A 159 -19.56 19.38 17.45
CA ARG A 159 -19.83 18.39 16.43
C ARG A 159 -21.28 18.07 16.72
N PRO A 160 -22.25 18.36 15.81
CA PRO A 160 -23.63 17.99 16.09
C PRO A 160 -23.49 16.55 16.53
N GLU A 161 -23.84 16.29 17.80
CA GLU A 161 -23.71 14.94 18.35
C GLU A 161 -24.25 14.08 17.25
N PRO A 162 -23.49 13.09 16.74
CA PRO A 162 -23.99 12.28 15.65
C PRO A 162 -25.32 11.78 16.15
N GLN A 163 -26.43 12.38 15.68
CA GLN A 163 -27.79 12.03 16.05
C GLN A 163 -27.76 10.54 15.89
N LYS A 164 -27.77 9.77 17.00
CA LYS A 164 -27.29 8.38 17.05
C LYS A 164 -27.70 7.64 15.79
N ARG A 165 -26.93 7.80 14.72
CA ARG A 165 -26.96 6.95 13.56
C ARG A 165 -26.32 5.77 14.22
N LYS A 166 -27.13 4.76 14.49
CA LYS A 166 -26.70 3.45 14.92
C LYS A 166 -25.66 3.03 13.89
N VAL A 167 -24.42 3.48 14.06
CA VAL A 167 -23.27 2.95 13.37
C VAL A 167 -23.25 1.54 13.92
N PRO A 168 -23.56 0.51 13.11
CA PRO A 168 -23.49 -0.84 13.60
C PRO A 168 -22.06 -1.00 14.12
N LYS A 169 -21.95 -1.27 15.43
CA LYS A 169 -20.71 -1.71 16.05
C LYS A 169 -20.11 -2.74 15.08
N PRO A 170 -18.84 -2.61 14.66
CA PRO A 170 -18.25 -3.61 13.78
C PRO A 170 -18.55 -4.97 14.41
N PRO A 171 -19.22 -5.86 13.67
CA PRO A 171 -19.73 -7.08 14.25
C PRO A 171 -18.58 -7.82 14.89
N ASN A 172 -18.77 -8.21 16.15
CA ASN A 172 -17.79 -9.03 16.83
C ASN A 172 -17.66 -10.31 15.99
N PRO A 173 -16.50 -10.63 15.39
CA PRO A 173 -16.40 -11.77 14.46
C PRO A 173 -16.80 -13.09 15.12
N SER A 174 -16.69 -13.18 16.45
CA SER A 174 -17.20 -14.31 17.24
C SER A 174 -18.73 -14.42 17.23
N ASN A 175 -19.47 -13.30 17.24
CA ASN A 175 -20.93 -13.31 17.18
C ASN A 175 -21.45 -13.63 15.77
N GLU A 176 -20.78 -13.18 14.71
CA GLU A 176 -21.19 -13.51 13.34
C GLU A 176 -21.01 -14.99 13.04
N PHE A 177 -19.89 -15.58 13.48
CA PHE A 177 -19.68 -17.02 13.35
C PHE A 177 -20.73 -17.81 14.12
N GLN A 178 -21.01 -17.46 15.38
CA GLN A 178 -22.03 -18.13 16.19
C GLN A 178 -23.44 -17.99 15.59
N GLN A 179 -23.79 -16.80 15.09
CA GLN A 179 -25.08 -16.58 14.42
C GLN A 179 -25.18 -17.36 13.11
N ARG A 180 -24.09 -17.43 12.34
CA ARG A 180 -24.03 -18.23 11.11
C ARG A 180 -24.18 -19.72 11.40
N LEU A 181 -23.50 -20.23 12.43
CA LEU A 181 -23.60 -21.62 12.85
C LEU A 181 -25.02 -21.97 13.32
N ALA A 182 -25.63 -21.12 14.15
CA ALA A 182 -26.99 -21.33 14.64
C ALA A 182 -28.03 -21.35 13.51
N ARG A 183 -27.87 -20.47 12.50
CA ARG A 183 -28.72 -20.46 11.30
C ARG A 183 -28.56 -21.74 10.49
N LEU A 184 -27.31 -22.16 10.23
CA LEU A 184 -27.04 -23.39 9.49
C LEU A 184 -27.65 -24.62 10.18
N GLN A 185 -27.52 -24.72 11.51
CA GLN A 185 -28.12 -25.82 12.28
C GLN A 185 -29.66 -25.81 12.20
N THR A 186 -30.27 -24.63 12.30
CA THR A 186 -31.72 -24.48 12.22
C THR A 186 -32.24 -24.87 10.83
N ASP A 187 -31.59 -24.38 9.77
CA ASP A 187 -31.96 -24.67 8.39
C ASP A 187 -31.82 -26.17 8.08
N HIS A 188 -30.75 -26.81 8.55
CA HIS A 188 -30.55 -28.25 8.38
C HIS A 188 -31.64 -29.06 9.07
N ALA A 189 -31.94 -28.75 10.33
CA ALA A 189 -32.99 -29.44 11.09
C ALA A 189 -34.37 -29.30 10.40
N GLN A 190 -34.69 -28.11 9.89
CA GLN A 190 -35.94 -27.86 9.15
C GLN A 190 -36.02 -28.69 7.87
N ARG A 191 -34.92 -28.78 7.10
CA ARG A 191 -34.89 -29.54 5.84
C ARG A 191 -34.98 -31.05 6.09
N MET A 192 -34.26 -31.56 7.08
CA MET A 192 -34.35 -32.97 7.49
C MET A 192 -35.77 -33.32 7.91
N GLN A 193 -36.43 -32.44 8.67
CA GLN A 193 -37.82 -32.63 9.08
C GLN A 193 -38.76 -32.58 7.87
N ALA A 194 -38.59 -31.62 6.95
CA ALA A 194 -39.40 -31.53 5.74
C ALA A 194 -39.26 -32.78 4.86
N ILE A 195 -38.06 -33.32 4.69
CA ILE A 195 -37.84 -34.56 3.91
C ILE A 195 -38.54 -35.75 4.56
N ARG A 196 -38.49 -35.85 5.91
CA ARG A 196 -39.17 -36.92 6.66
C ARG A 196 -40.69 -36.81 6.58
N ASP A 197 -41.20 -35.59 6.71
CA ASP A 197 -42.63 -35.31 6.76
C ASP A 197 -43.28 -35.25 5.38
N THR A 198 -42.50 -35.30 4.28
CA THR A 198 -43.03 -35.27 2.91
C THR A 198 -43.84 -36.55 2.64
N PRO A 199 -45.17 -36.45 2.47
CA PRO A 199 -46.02 -37.61 2.24
C PRO A 199 -45.87 -38.10 0.78
N GLY A 200 -45.91 -39.41 0.59
CA GLY A 200 -45.84 -40.03 -0.75
C GLY A 200 -44.45 -40.10 -1.37
N LEU A 201 -43.39 -39.76 -0.61
CA LEU A 201 -42.02 -39.93 -1.06
C LEU A 201 -41.60 -41.41 -0.95
N ASP A 202 -41.04 -41.96 -2.02
CA ASP A 202 -40.48 -43.32 -2.02
C ASP A 202 -39.35 -43.45 -0.99
N GLU A 203 -39.28 -44.59 -0.30
CA GLU A 203 -38.35 -44.78 0.82
C GLU A 203 -36.87 -44.82 0.39
N GLY A 204 -36.59 -45.25 -0.86
CA GLY A 204 -35.26 -45.19 -1.44
C GLY A 204 -34.85 -43.74 -1.75
N VAL A 205 -35.77 -42.99 -2.34
CA VAL A 205 -35.58 -41.55 -2.65
C VAL A 205 -35.44 -40.73 -1.36
N ARG A 206 -36.25 -41.03 -0.34
CA ARG A 206 -36.17 -40.38 0.97
C ARG A 206 -34.79 -40.54 1.59
N ARG A 207 -34.24 -41.77 1.60
CA ARG A 207 -32.89 -42.04 2.10
C ARG A 207 -31.82 -41.26 1.34
N GLN A 208 -31.88 -41.26 0.01
CA GLN A 208 -30.93 -40.50 -0.82
C GLN A 208 -30.98 -38.99 -0.52
N LEU A 209 -32.17 -38.41 -0.32
CA LEU A 209 -32.31 -37.00 0.02
C LEU A 209 -31.78 -36.66 1.42
N LEU A 210 -31.99 -37.53 2.40
CA LEU A 210 -31.43 -37.35 3.74
C LEU A 210 -29.89 -37.39 3.69
N GLU A 211 -29.30 -38.39 3.02
CA GLU A 211 -27.84 -38.50 2.86
C GLU A 211 -27.24 -37.30 2.08
N ALA A 212 -27.95 -36.79 1.08
CA ALA A 212 -27.52 -35.63 0.33
C ALA A 212 -27.54 -34.35 1.19
N GLU A 213 -28.56 -34.17 2.05
CA GLU A 213 -28.65 -33.02 2.94
C GLU A 213 -27.63 -33.10 4.09
N GLU A 214 -27.33 -34.28 4.61
CA GLU A 214 -26.26 -34.49 5.59
C GLU A 214 -24.89 -34.13 5.01
N ARG A 215 -24.57 -34.59 3.80
CA ARG A 215 -23.32 -34.22 3.11
C ARG A 215 -23.24 -32.71 2.86
N ARG A 216 -24.32 -32.10 2.38
CA ARG A 216 -24.37 -30.65 2.15
C ARG A 216 -24.14 -29.85 3.43
N PHE A 217 -24.72 -30.28 4.54
CA PHE A 217 -24.52 -29.64 5.84
C PHE A 217 -23.08 -29.78 6.32
N HIS A 218 -22.47 -30.96 6.14
CA HIS A 218 -21.07 -31.20 6.47
C HIS A 218 -20.12 -30.28 5.67
N ILE A 219 -20.31 -30.20 4.35
CA ILE A 219 -19.54 -29.30 3.48
C ILE A 219 -19.69 -27.84 3.93
N ALA A 220 -20.91 -27.43 4.30
CA ALA A 220 -21.17 -26.07 4.78
C ALA A 220 -20.50 -25.74 6.14
N LEU A 221 -20.23 -26.75 6.98
CA LEU A 221 -19.56 -26.58 8.27
C LEU A 221 -18.03 -26.56 8.15
N PHE A 222 -17.46 -27.44 7.34
CA PHE A 222 -16.01 -27.71 7.34
C PHE A 222 -15.29 -27.32 6.05
N GLY A 223 -16.03 -27.07 4.96
CA GLY A 223 -15.46 -26.62 3.68
C GLY A 223 -14.68 -27.69 2.90
N GLU A 224 -14.77 -28.96 3.31
CA GLU A 224 -14.15 -30.09 2.63
C GLU A 224 -15.21 -30.92 1.89
N GLU A 225 -15.01 -31.16 0.59
CA GLU A 225 -15.92 -31.91 -0.28
C GLU A 225 -15.76 -33.43 -0.17
N ASP A 226 -14.71 -33.91 0.50
CA ASP A 226 -14.41 -35.34 0.66
C ASP A 226 -14.94 -35.87 2.01
N TYR A 227 -16.26 -35.96 2.15
CA TYR A 227 -16.90 -36.75 3.20
C TYR A 227 -17.13 -38.18 2.67
N PRO A 228 -16.56 -39.23 3.30
CA PRO A 228 -16.67 -40.61 2.80
C PRO A 228 -18.09 -41.16 2.82
#